data_AF-A0A7C0XX85-F1
#
_entry.id   AF-A0A7C0XX85-F1
#
_cell.length_a   1.000
_cell.length_b   1.000
_cell.length_c   1.000
_cell.angle_alpha   90.00
_cell.angle_beta   90.00
_cell.angle_gamma   90.00
#
_symmetry.space_group_name_H-M   'P 1'
#
loop_
_entity.id
_entity.type
_entity.pdbx_description
1 polymer ?
#
loop_
_entity_poly.entity_id
_entity_poly.type
_entity_poly.pdbx_seq_one_letter_code
_entity_poly.pdbx_strand_id
1 'polypeptide(L)'
;MTTEGIDYRITECFMKPEDVNEERLRGFSLSISELSRVSVGGVEFVKVPCDYVRDYAIDLVNGKVTKDLMVYYPSRNARFLVPKDTDIKLVEVVGKQVFPLISEGVEVKARDKIAYIVTGKSEVRVVRSPADAMVIFIFYYPLHKPEKYVFILTEVGNVERVD
;
A
#
# COMPACT_ATOMS: atom_id res chain seq x y z
N MET A 1 -32.47 -6.97 -0.53
CA MET A 1 -31.16 -6.32 -0.73
C MET A 1 -30.40 -6.47 0.57
N THR A 2 -29.63 -7.54 0.68
CA THR A 2 -28.72 -7.74 1.81
C THR A 2 -27.59 -6.74 1.66
N THR A 3 -27.42 -5.89 2.67
CA THR A 3 -26.20 -5.11 2.89
C THR A 3 -25.10 -6.14 3.15
N GLU A 4 -24.48 -6.65 2.09
CA GLU A 4 -23.17 -7.26 2.21
C GLU A 4 -22.25 -6.14 2.70
N GLY A 5 -21.97 -6.18 4.01
CA GLY A 5 -20.98 -5.30 4.60
C GLY A 5 -19.71 -5.41 3.76
N ILE A 6 -19.20 -4.27 3.32
CA ILE A 6 -17.88 -4.20 2.70
C ILE A 6 -16.95 -4.89 3.69
N ASP A 7 -16.44 -6.07 3.33
CA ASP A 7 -15.46 -6.80 4.12
C ASP A 7 -14.18 -5.96 4.08
N TYR A 8 -14.03 -5.06 5.06
CA TYR A 8 -12.83 -4.24 5.26
C TYR A 8 -11.70 -5.16 5.76
N ARG A 9 -11.29 -6.11 4.92
CA ARG A 9 -10.03 -6.82 5.07
C ARG A 9 -8.92 -5.85 4.69
N ILE A 10 -8.54 -5.05 5.66
CA ILE A 10 -7.50 -4.04 5.56
C ILE A 10 -6.17 -4.77 5.32
N THR A 11 -5.40 -4.26 4.38
CA THR A 11 -4.04 -4.71 4.13
C THR A 11 -3.23 -4.69 5.40
N GLU A 12 -2.51 -5.78 5.68
CA GLU A 12 -1.69 -5.91 6.87
C GLU A 12 -0.22 -5.81 6.48
N CYS A 13 0.52 -4.99 7.23
CA CYS A 13 1.93 -4.72 6.99
C CYS A 13 2.80 -5.36 8.04
N PHE A 14 3.91 -5.95 7.63
CA PHE A 14 4.84 -6.66 8.49
C PHE A 14 6.28 -6.29 8.15
N MET A 15 7.11 -6.17 9.18
CA MET A 15 8.54 -5.90 9.05
C MET A 15 9.33 -6.82 9.99
N LYS A 16 10.61 -7.05 9.67
CA LYS A 16 11.52 -7.74 10.59
C LYS A 16 11.67 -6.91 11.88
N PRO A 17 11.62 -7.50 13.08
CA PRO A 17 11.71 -6.76 14.34
C PRO A 17 12.92 -5.81 14.42
N GLU A 18 14.08 -6.24 13.91
CA GLU A 18 15.32 -5.45 13.88
C GLU A 18 15.27 -4.24 12.93
N ASP A 19 14.36 -4.25 11.96
CA ASP A 19 14.15 -3.15 11.02
C ASP A 19 13.11 -2.14 11.52
N VAL A 20 12.46 -2.40 12.65
CA VAL A 20 11.46 -1.51 13.23
C VAL A 20 12.14 -0.47 14.13
N ASN A 21 11.96 0.81 13.79
CA ASN A 21 12.32 1.93 14.63
C ASN A 21 11.27 2.16 15.73
N GLU A 22 11.66 1.89 16.98
CA GLU A 22 10.80 2.00 18.16
C GLU A 22 10.39 3.45 18.48
N GLU A 23 11.29 4.43 18.30
CA GLU A 23 10.97 5.84 18.54
C GLU A 23 9.83 6.33 17.65
N ARG A 24 9.83 5.92 16.37
CA ARG A 24 8.75 6.22 15.43
C ARG A 24 7.47 5.46 15.77
N LEU A 25 7.57 4.21 16.23
CA LEU A 25 6.39 3.46 16.68
C LEU A 25 5.70 4.11 17.88
N ARG A 26 6.45 4.77 18.77
CA ARG A 26 5.86 5.54 19.89
C ARG A 26 4.96 6.68 19.39
N GLY A 27 5.20 7.21 18.19
CA GLY A 27 4.29 8.16 17.53
C GLY A 27 2.89 7.57 17.26
N PHE A 28 2.79 6.25 17.17
CA PHE A 28 1.54 5.49 17.06
C PHE A 28 1.05 4.96 18.41
N SER A 29 1.70 5.34 19.53
CA SER A 29 1.43 4.81 20.88
C SER A 29 1.57 3.29 20.98
N LEU A 30 2.53 2.71 20.26
CA LEU A 30 2.82 1.28 20.23
C LEU A 30 4.27 1.00 20.62
N SER A 31 4.50 -0.19 21.20
CA SER A 31 5.82 -0.77 21.41
C SER A 31 5.98 -2.10 20.65
N ILE A 32 7.22 -2.48 20.32
CA ILE A 32 7.51 -3.73 19.58
C ILE A 32 7.01 -4.97 20.34
N SER A 33 7.04 -4.96 21.68
CA SER A 33 6.55 -6.07 22.50
C SER A 33 5.05 -6.33 22.34
N GLU A 34 4.28 -5.29 22.03
CA GLU A 34 2.81 -5.36 21.86
C GLU A 34 2.39 -5.79 20.44
N LEU A 35 3.32 -5.79 19.50
CA LEU A 35 3.02 -6.16 18.11
C LEU A 35 2.80 -7.66 17.95
N SER A 36 1.81 -8.00 17.14
CA SER A 36 1.56 -9.39 16.74
C SER A 36 2.73 -9.92 15.92
N ARG A 37 3.19 -11.13 16.24
CA ARG A 37 4.30 -11.80 15.55
C ARG A 37 3.78 -12.87 14.60
N VAL A 38 4.46 -13.03 13.48
CA VAL A 38 4.22 -14.11 12.53
C VAL A 38 5.56 -14.66 12.08
N SER A 39 5.67 -15.98 11.97
CA SER A 39 6.84 -16.62 11.37
C SER A 39 6.49 -17.11 9.98
N VAL A 40 7.28 -16.71 9.00
CA VAL A 40 7.09 -17.08 7.59
C VAL A 40 8.45 -17.54 7.05
N GLY A 41 8.52 -18.78 6.54
CA GLY A 41 9.77 -19.35 6.06
C GLY A 41 10.87 -19.45 7.14
N GLY A 42 10.52 -19.51 8.42
CA GLY A 42 11.48 -19.50 9.54
C GLY A 42 12.01 -18.12 9.92
N VAL A 43 11.58 -17.06 9.23
CA VAL A 43 11.89 -15.66 9.56
C VAL A 43 10.74 -15.06 10.37
N GLU A 44 11.06 -14.37 11.45
CA GLU A 44 10.06 -13.68 12.28
C GLU A 44 9.76 -12.27 11.74
N PHE A 45 8.49 -11.91 11.73
CA PHE A 45 8.01 -10.59 11.39
C PHE A 45 7.03 -10.08 12.45
N VAL A 46 6.98 -8.76 12.64
CA VAL A 46 6.01 -8.08 13.49
C VAL A 46 5.04 -7.27 12.63
N LYS A 47 3.75 -7.34 12.98
CA LYS A 47 2.70 -6.55 12.36
C LYS A 47 2.85 -5.09 12.77
N VAL A 48 2.99 -4.19 11.81
CA VAL A 48 3.13 -2.74 12.01
C VAL A 48 1.98 -1.99 11.30
N PRO A 49 1.63 -0.77 11.75
CA PRO A 49 0.67 0.06 11.01
C PRO A 49 1.15 0.34 9.58
N CYS A 50 0.26 0.28 8.58
CA CYS A 50 0.67 0.58 7.20
C CYS A 50 1.03 2.06 6.99
N ASP A 51 0.49 2.98 7.79
CA ASP A 51 0.95 4.37 7.83
C ASP A 51 2.39 4.48 8.34
N TYR A 52 2.79 3.65 9.31
CA TYR A 52 4.18 3.58 9.77
C TYR A 52 5.10 3.11 8.63
N VAL A 53 4.68 2.09 7.88
CA VAL A 53 5.39 1.62 6.68
C VAL A 53 5.56 2.73 5.64
N ARG A 54 4.48 3.45 5.33
CA ARG A 54 4.54 4.59 4.40
C ARG A 54 5.59 5.61 4.80
N ASP A 55 5.63 5.96 6.09
CA ASP A 55 6.45 7.07 6.58
C ASP A 55 7.91 6.67 6.85
N TYR A 56 8.19 5.37 7.04
CA TYR A 56 9.50 4.87 7.46
C TYR A 56 10.17 3.90 6.49
N ALA A 57 9.41 3.03 5.83
CA ALA A 57 9.93 1.98 4.96
C ALA A 57 9.82 2.32 3.46
N ILE A 58 9.22 3.45 3.11
CA ILE A 58 9.03 3.90 1.73
C ILE A 58 9.66 5.28 1.54
N ASP A 59 10.61 5.37 0.63
CA ASP A 59 11.17 6.64 0.15
C ASP A 59 10.33 7.14 -1.04
N LEU A 60 9.39 8.03 -0.74
CA LEU A 60 8.53 8.65 -1.76
C LEU A 60 9.28 9.64 -2.67
N VAL A 61 10.46 10.12 -2.27
CA VAL A 61 11.26 11.07 -3.05
C VAL A 61 12.06 10.33 -4.13
N ASN A 62 12.72 9.24 -3.75
CA ASN A 62 13.52 8.44 -4.67
C ASN A 62 12.74 7.29 -5.32
N GLY A 63 11.49 7.05 -4.88
CA GLY A 63 10.64 5.99 -5.43
C GLY A 63 11.19 4.61 -5.13
N LYS A 64 11.59 4.35 -3.88
CA LYS A 64 12.16 3.06 -3.46
C LYS A 64 11.64 2.59 -2.12
N VAL A 65 11.63 1.27 -1.93
CA VAL A 65 11.44 0.65 -0.62
C VAL A 65 12.78 0.63 0.12
N THR A 66 12.82 1.10 1.36
CA THR A 66 14.07 1.25 2.14
C THR A 66 14.35 0.09 3.09
N LYS A 67 13.36 -0.78 3.31
CA LYS A 67 13.38 -1.92 4.24
C LYS A 67 12.61 -3.11 3.67
N ASP A 68 13.01 -4.33 4.00
CA ASP A 68 12.23 -5.51 3.63
C ASP A 68 10.83 -5.42 4.25
N LEU A 69 9.82 -5.65 3.43
CA LEU A 69 8.44 -5.50 3.84
C LEU A 69 7.61 -6.69 3.42
N MET A 70 6.85 -7.28 4.33
CA MET A 70 5.86 -8.28 3.97
C MET A 70 4.47 -7.65 4.04
N VAL A 71 3.72 -7.74 2.95
CA VAL A 71 2.35 -7.24 2.85
C VAL A 71 1.40 -8.42 2.71
N TYR A 72 0.37 -8.47 3.53
CA TYR A 72 -0.72 -9.43 3.41
C TYR A 72 -1.99 -8.73 2.94
N TYR A 73 -2.58 -9.26 1.87
CA TYR A 73 -3.85 -8.80 1.30
C TYR A 73 -4.95 -9.80 1.68
N PRO A 74 -5.73 -9.57 2.75
CA PRO A 74 -6.63 -10.61 3.26
C PRO A 74 -7.85 -10.83 2.36
N SER A 75 -8.19 -9.86 1.50
CA SER A 75 -9.20 -9.99 0.43
C SER A 75 -8.81 -11.04 -0.63
N ARG A 76 -7.51 -11.31 -0.75
CA ARG A 76 -6.94 -12.26 -1.73
C ARG A 76 -6.31 -13.48 -1.07
N ASN A 77 -6.22 -13.48 0.26
CA ASN A 77 -5.47 -14.46 1.04
C ASN A 77 -4.05 -14.68 0.49
N ALA A 78 -3.34 -13.58 0.19
CA ALA A 78 -2.02 -13.63 -0.44
C ALA A 78 -1.04 -12.72 0.31
N ARG A 79 0.17 -13.22 0.57
CA ARG A 79 1.28 -12.45 1.15
C ARG A 79 2.36 -12.25 0.11
N PHE A 80 2.99 -11.09 0.14
CA PHE A 80 4.09 -10.73 -0.74
C PHE A 80 5.21 -10.12 0.08
N LEU A 81 6.42 -10.58 -0.16
CA LEU A 81 7.65 -9.92 0.25
C LEU A 81 8.01 -8.88 -0.80
N VAL A 82 8.20 -7.65 -0.34
CA VAL A 82 8.72 -6.52 -1.10
C VAL A 82 10.12 -6.25 -0.56
N PRO A 83 11.17 -6.69 -1.26
CA PRO A 83 12.54 -6.54 -0.79
C PRO A 83 12.95 -5.07 -0.65
N LYS A 84 13.92 -4.82 0.22
CA LYS A 84 14.64 -3.54 0.23
C LYS A 84 15.20 -3.21 -1.16
N ASP A 85 15.27 -1.91 -1.46
CA ASP A 85 15.75 -1.32 -2.70
C ASP A 85 14.84 -1.57 -3.93
N THR A 86 13.67 -2.19 -3.72
CA THR A 86 12.63 -2.33 -4.75
C THR A 86 12.19 -0.97 -5.28
N ASP A 87 12.27 -0.81 -6.61
CA ASP A 87 11.78 0.37 -7.29
C ASP A 87 10.25 0.41 -7.26
N ILE A 88 9.71 1.58 -6.92
CA ILE A 88 8.27 1.85 -6.89
C ILE A 88 7.92 3.03 -7.79
N LYS A 89 6.73 2.97 -8.37
CA LYS A 89 6.10 4.06 -9.12
C LYS A 89 4.97 4.64 -8.30
N LEU A 90 4.99 5.96 -8.14
CA LEU A 90 3.94 6.70 -7.47
C LEU A 90 2.98 7.27 -8.51
N VAL A 91 1.69 7.00 -8.32
CA VAL A 91 0.64 7.69 -9.08
C VAL A 91 -0.18 8.52 -8.09
N GLU A 92 0.11 9.81 -8.06
CA GLU A 92 -0.68 10.77 -7.29
C GLU A 92 -1.93 11.16 -8.08
N VAL A 93 -3.08 11.05 -7.43
CA VAL A 93 -4.39 11.35 -8.02
C VAL A 93 -5.08 12.39 -7.16
N VAL A 94 -5.29 13.58 -7.73
CA VAL A 94 -5.89 14.72 -7.04
C VAL A 94 -7.10 15.25 -7.81
N GLY A 95 -8.22 15.44 -7.12
CA GLY A 95 -9.43 16.01 -7.74
C GLY A 95 -10.57 16.32 -6.78
N LYS A 96 -11.66 16.91 -7.28
CA LYS A 96 -12.81 17.26 -6.42
C LYS A 96 -13.37 16.02 -5.74
N GLN A 97 -13.48 14.92 -6.49
CA GLN A 97 -13.72 13.57 -5.99
C GLN A 97 -12.84 12.59 -6.76
N VAL A 98 -12.33 11.57 -6.08
CA VAL A 98 -11.53 10.51 -6.69
C VAL A 98 -12.18 9.16 -6.40
N PHE A 99 -12.31 8.33 -7.44
CA PHE A 99 -12.89 6.99 -7.36
C PHE A 99 -11.84 5.96 -7.81
N PRO A 100 -11.13 5.32 -6.86
CA PRO A 100 -10.28 4.18 -7.17
C PRO A 100 -11.09 3.05 -7.83
N LEU A 101 -10.53 2.43 -8.88
CA LEU A 101 -11.15 1.32 -9.63
C LEU A 101 -10.48 -0.03 -9.36
N ILE A 102 -9.37 0.00 -8.65
CA ILE A 102 -8.52 -1.15 -8.32
C ILE A 102 -8.30 -1.19 -6.81
N SER A 103 -7.88 -2.36 -6.32
CA SER A 103 -7.54 -2.59 -4.92
C SER A 103 -6.04 -2.82 -4.76
N GLU A 104 -5.58 -2.86 -3.51
CA GLU A 104 -4.23 -3.32 -3.19
C GLU A 104 -4.10 -4.83 -3.47
N GLY A 105 -2.88 -5.28 -3.79
CA GLY A 105 -2.58 -6.66 -4.10
C GLY A 105 -3.03 -7.12 -5.49
N VAL A 106 -3.46 -6.21 -6.37
CA VAL A 106 -3.85 -6.52 -7.75
C VAL A 106 -2.73 -6.23 -8.73
N GLU A 107 -2.61 -7.06 -9.77
CA GLU A 107 -1.81 -6.75 -10.94
C GLU A 107 -2.63 -5.91 -11.92
N VAL A 108 -1.98 -4.94 -12.55
CA VAL A 108 -2.53 -4.08 -13.60
C VAL A 108 -1.58 -4.05 -14.79
N LYS A 109 -2.12 -3.89 -15.99
CA LYS A 109 -1.33 -3.66 -17.19
C LYS A 109 -1.16 -2.17 -17.44
N ALA A 110 -0.13 -1.81 -18.20
CA ALA A 110 0.05 -0.48 -18.71
C ALA A 110 -1.22 -0.02 -19.42
N ARG A 111 -1.66 1.20 -19.11
CA ARG A 111 -2.89 1.83 -19.63
C ARG A 111 -4.21 1.29 -19.07
N ASP A 112 -4.20 0.32 -18.17
CA ASP A 112 -5.43 -0.06 -17.45
C ASP A 112 -5.95 1.12 -16.63
N LYS A 113 -7.28 1.26 -16.55
CA LYS A 113 -7.90 2.34 -15.77
C LYS A 113 -7.78 2.01 -14.28
N ILE A 114 -7.20 2.92 -13.51
CA ILE A 114 -6.98 2.71 -12.07
C ILE A 114 -7.80 3.65 -11.19
N ALA A 115 -8.23 4.80 -11.71
CA ALA A 115 -9.13 5.70 -10.99
C ALA A 115 -9.91 6.60 -11.96
N TYR A 116 -11.05 7.10 -11.50
CA TYR A 116 -11.71 8.28 -12.07
C TYR A 116 -11.50 9.50 -11.19
N ILE A 117 -11.35 10.66 -11.83
CA ILE A 117 -11.33 11.96 -11.18
C ILE A 117 -12.53 12.75 -11.65
N VAL A 118 -13.36 13.22 -10.71
CA VAL A 118 -14.32 14.28 -10.98
C VAL A 118 -13.64 15.62 -10.71
N THR A 119 -13.59 16.50 -11.71
CA THR A 119 -12.96 17.82 -11.58
C THR A 119 -13.91 18.84 -10.94
N GLY A 120 -13.40 20.04 -10.63
CA GLY A 120 -14.22 21.16 -10.18
C GLY A 120 -15.33 21.58 -11.16
N LYS A 121 -15.16 21.27 -12.46
CA LYS A 121 -16.10 21.60 -13.54
C LYS A 121 -17.01 20.43 -13.94
N SER A 122 -17.10 19.39 -13.11
CA SER A 122 -17.87 18.17 -13.39
C SER A 122 -17.41 17.38 -14.62
N GLU A 123 -16.17 17.60 -15.08
CA GLU A 123 -15.54 16.73 -16.08
C GLU A 123 -15.04 15.46 -15.39
N VAL A 124 -15.14 14.33 -16.10
CA VAL A 124 -14.55 13.06 -15.65
C VAL A 124 -13.23 12.84 -16.39
N ARG A 125 -12.15 12.70 -15.63
CA ARG A 125 -10.84 12.28 -16.16
C ARG A 125 -10.53 10.87 -15.69
N VAL A 126 -9.77 10.15 -16.51
CA VAL A 126 -9.42 8.77 -16.25
C VAL A 126 -7.92 8.69 -15.98
N VAL A 127 -7.56 8.14 -14.83
CA VAL A 127 -6.17 7.84 -14.48
C VAL A 127 -5.88 6.42 -14.94
N ARG A 128 -4.71 6.23 -15.54
CA ARG A 128 -4.27 4.93 -16.05
C ARG A 128 -2.96 4.50 -15.43
N SER A 129 -2.77 3.20 -15.31
CA SER A 129 -1.51 2.62 -14.87
C SER A 129 -0.38 3.03 -15.84
N PRO A 130 0.77 3.49 -15.33
CA PRO A 130 1.91 3.86 -16.16
C PRO A 130 2.69 2.64 -16.67
N ALA A 131 2.47 1.45 -16.10
CA ALA A 131 3.24 0.24 -16.40
C ALA A 131 2.47 -1.05 -16.07
N ASP A 132 3.00 -2.18 -16.52
CA ASP A 132 2.63 -3.50 -16.01
C ASP A 132 3.19 -3.62 -14.59
N ALA A 133 2.31 -3.71 -13.59
CA ALA A 133 2.70 -3.54 -12.20
C ALA A 133 1.74 -4.23 -11.23
N MET A 134 2.23 -4.52 -10.04
CA MET A 134 1.42 -4.85 -8.87
C MET A 134 1.17 -3.60 -8.02
N VAL A 135 -0.05 -3.47 -7.51
CA VAL A 135 -0.47 -2.39 -6.63
C VAL A 135 -0.14 -2.77 -5.20
N ILE A 136 0.85 -2.10 -4.59
CA ILE A 136 1.31 -2.41 -3.25
C ILE A 136 0.42 -1.73 -2.20
N PHE A 137 0.23 -0.41 -2.34
CA PHE A 137 -0.57 0.41 -1.44
C PHE A 137 -1.43 1.42 -2.19
N ILE A 138 -2.57 1.78 -1.60
CA ILE A 138 -3.42 2.89 -1.99
C ILE A 138 -3.69 3.73 -0.74
N PHE A 139 -2.96 4.84 -0.59
CA PHE A 139 -3.15 5.75 0.52
C PHE A 139 -4.16 6.84 0.19
N TYR A 140 -5.17 7.00 1.05
CA TYR A 140 -6.12 8.12 1.01
C TYR A 140 -5.70 9.18 2.03
N TYR A 141 -5.68 10.45 1.60
CA TYR A 141 -5.37 11.59 2.46
C TYR A 141 -6.65 12.40 2.76
N PRO A 142 -7.40 12.06 3.83
CA PRO A 142 -8.75 12.60 4.06
C PRO A 142 -8.79 14.10 4.31
N LEU A 143 -7.70 14.66 4.84
CA LEU A 143 -7.60 16.09 5.18
C LEU A 143 -7.26 16.97 3.97
N HIS A 144 -6.92 16.38 2.82
CA HIS A 144 -6.64 17.14 1.60
C HIS A 144 -7.94 17.44 0.84
N LYS A 145 -8.16 18.72 0.53
CA LYS A 145 -9.16 19.19 -0.43
C LYS A 145 -8.46 20.02 -1.51
N PRO A 146 -8.56 19.68 -2.80
CA PRO A 146 -9.21 18.50 -3.41
C PRO A 146 -8.73 17.14 -2.86
N GLU A 147 -9.59 16.11 -2.94
CA GLU A 147 -9.29 14.75 -2.49
C GLU A 147 -8.00 14.23 -3.13
N LYS A 148 -7.16 13.57 -2.34
CA LYS A 148 -5.87 13.04 -2.76
C LYS A 148 -5.76 11.56 -2.43
N TYR A 149 -5.42 10.78 -3.45
CA TYR A 149 -5.00 9.38 -3.34
C TYR A 149 -3.57 9.23 -3.87
N VAL A 150 -2.80 8.34 -3.29
CA VAL A 150 -1.47 7.95 -3.78
C VAL A 150 -1.45 6.44 -3.96
N PHE A 151 -1.28 6.01 -5.20
CA PHE A 151 -1.08 4.61 -5.55
C PHE A 151 0.42 4.33 -5.58
N ILE A 152 0.84 3.29 -4.86
CA ILE A 152 2.21 2.79 -4.87
C ILE A 152 2.22 1.48 -5.65
N LEU A 153 2.97 1.47 -6.75
CA LEU A 153 3.05 0.36 -7.69
C LEU A 153 4.49 -0.15 -7.76
N THR A 154 4.69 -1.43 -8.03
CA THR A 154 6.01 -1.98 -8.40
C THR A 154 5.87 -3.00 -9.52
N GLU A 155 6.94 -3.27 -10.26
CA GLU A 155 6.90 -4.31 -11.30
C GLU A 155 6.63 -5.68 -10.68
N VAL A 156 5.83 -6.52 -11.34
CA VAL A 156 5.39 -7.81 -10.78
C VAL A 156 6.59 -8.71 -10.43
N GLY A 157 7.69 -8.62 -11.17
CA GLY A 157 8.91 -9.38 -10.88
C GLY A 157 9.71 -8.90 -9.66
N ASN A 158 9.38 -7.74 -9.08
CA ASN A 158 10.09 -7.18 -7.93
C ASN A 158 9.53 -7.66 -6.58
N VAL A 159 8.46 -8.46 -6.61
CA VAL A 159 7.82 -8.98 -5.39
C VAL A 159 7.79 -10.49 -5.42
N GLU A 160 7.98 -11.09 -4.26
CA GLU A 160 7.95 -12.54 -4.09
C GLU A 160 6.67 -12.91 -3.35
N ARG A 161 5.86 -13.79 -3.92
CA ARG A 161 4.72 -14.36 -3.21
C ARG A 161 5.24 -15.29 -2.12
N VAL A 162 4.73 -15.12 -0.91
CA VAL A 162 5.07 -15.96 0.23
C VAL A 162 3.81 -16.70 0.69
N ASP A 163 3.85 -18.01 0.71
CA ASP A 163 2.73 -18.86 1.13
C ASP A 163 2.81 -19.20 2.64
#